data_AF-F0G6X1-F1
#
_entry.id   AF-F0G6X1-F1
#
_cell.length_a   1.000
_cell.length_b   1.000
_cell.length_c   1.000
_cell.angle_alpha   90.00
_cell.angle_beta   90.00
_cell.angle_gamma   90.00
#
_symmetry.space_group_name_H-M   'P 1'
#
loop_
_entity.id
_entity.type
_entity.pdbx_description
1 polymer ?
#
loop_
_entity_poly.entity_id
_entity_poly.type
_entity_poly.pdbx_seq_one_letter_code
_entity_poly.pdbx_strand_id
1 'polypeptide(L)'
;TSLSTSTSTAIQAAKTHYYSVNDNGTQQGNYDNNGATGVNAIAAGTNASASGASSVAVGDGASASSNGAVAIGQNASATGGKAVSIGSANTASGDGAVAIGDPNVATGTGAVALGANNTATGTGAIAIGNANTATGDGSLALGNTSTAAAAGSLAFGANAVAKNVNDVALGTNSVTGNANPTSSATIGGVTYFFAGSTPTSVVSVGAPGAERQITNVAAGQISATSTDAINGSQLNATNQALNSLSTSTASNISSLSTGIGSLSTGLSTTNSNVASLSTGVTNITNTLTQLSTTINNNTTRAANSSGIAADMNGTGSD
;
A
#
# COMPACT_ATOMS: atom_id res chain seq x y z
N THR A 1 -7.16 34.87 76.91
CA THR A 1 -7.86 34.76 75.61
C THR A 1 -9.34 34.93 75.87
N SER A 2 -9.95 35.98 75.34
CA SER A 2 -11.26 36.47 75.76
C SER A 2 -12.39 35.54 75.35
N LEU A 3 -13.47 35.53 76.13
CA LEU A 3 -14.71 34.79 75.84
C LEU A 3 -15.18 34.99 74.39
N SER A 4 -14.98 36.20 73.84
CA SER A 4 -15.28 36.52 72.43
C SER A 4 -14.52 35.67 71.41
N THR A 5 -13.25 35.33 71.65
CA THR A 5 -12.49 34.43 70.75
C THR A 5 -13.05 33.00 70.80
N SER A 6 -13.38 32.50 72.00
CA SER A 6 -13.95 31.16 72.17
C SER A 6 -15.36 31.05 71.57
N THR A 7 -16.20 32.07 71.71
CA THR A 7 -17.52 32.12 71.06
C THR A 7 -17.39 32.21 69.53
N SER A 8 -16.44 33.00 69.01
CA SER A 8 -16.22 33.09 67.56
C SER A 8 -15.75 31.76 66.93
N THR A 9 -14.87 31.03 67.62
CA THR A 9 -14.44 29.69 67.19
C THR A 9 -15.58 28.68 67.26
N ALA A 10 -16.38 28.71 68.34
CA ALA A 10 -17.53 27.82 68.50
C ALA A 10 -18.61 28.09 67.44
N ILE A 11 -18.87 29.35 67.08
CA ILE A 11 -19.82 29.71 66.02
C ILE A 11 -19.33 29.25 64.64
N GLN A 12 -18.04 29.39 64.35
CA GLN A 12 -17.46 28.89 63.10
C GLN A 12 -17.56 27.36 63.00
N ALA A 13 -17.33 26.64 64.09
CA ALA A 13 -17.51 25.19 64.15
C ALA A 13 -18.99 24.74 64.12
N ALA A 14 -19.93 25.64 64.44
CA ALA A 14 -21.36 25.35 64.44
C ALA A 14 -22.04 25.60 63.08
N LYS A 15 -21.30 25.98 62.05
CA LYS A 15 -21.85 26.06 60.69
C LYS A 15 -22.35 24.69 60.24
N THR A 16 -23.52 24.67 59.62
CA THR A 16 -24.11 23.42 59.11
C THR A 16 -23.37 22.97 57.84
N HIS A 17 -22.76 21.79 57.89
CA HIS A 17 -22.23 21.11 56.72
C HIS A 17 -23.30 20.13 56.19
N TYR A 18 -23.80 20.36 54.98
CA TYR A 18 -24.86 19.53 54.38
C TYR A 18 -24.36 18.17 53.86
N TYR A 19 -23.04 18.01 53.73
CA TYR A 19 -22.39 16.74 53.39
C TYR A 19 -21.00 16.67 54.03
N SER A 20 -20.47 15.45 54.21
CA SER A 20 -19.20 15.19 54.89
C SER A 20 -18.02 15.21 53.92
N VAL A 21 -16.95 15.92 54.29
CA VAL A 21 -15.65 15.91 53.61
C VAL A 21 -14.59 15.53 54.65
N ASN A 22 -13.81 14.49 54.39
CA ASN A 22 -12.69 14.11 55.24
C ASN A 22 -11.41 14.77 54.74
N ASP A 23 -10.92 15.76 55.49
CA ASP A 23 -9.70 16.52 55.20
C ASP A 23 -8.45 15.98 55.93
N ASN A 24 -8.56 14.78 56.51
CA ASN A 24 -7.53 14.10 57.30
C ASN A 24 -7.12 14.89 58.56
N GLY A 25 -8.05 15.67 59.14
CA GLY A 25 -7.86 16.38 60.40
C GLY A 25 -7.13 17.71 60.28
N THR A 26 -6.79 18.13 59.05
CA THR A 26 -6.25 19.47 58.77
C THR A 26 -7.15 20.16 57.77
N GLN A 27 -7.65 21.35 58.12
CA GLN A 27 -8.54 22.12 57.27
C GLN A 27 -7.91 22.39 55.90
N GLN A 28 -8.54 21.88 54.84
CA GLN A 28 -8.15 22.09 53.44
C GLN A 28 -9.16 23.00 52.70
N GLY A 29 -8.93 23.24 51.41
CA GLY A 29 -9.86 24.01 50.56
C GLY A 29 -11.25 23.37 50.50
N ASN A 30 -12.27 24.19 50.25
CA ASN A 30 -13.68 23.78 50.24
C ASN A 30 -14.18 23.18 51.57
N TYR A 31 -13.47 23.34 52.69
CA TYR A 31 -13.93 22.91 54.02
C TYR A 31 -15.27 23.56 54.40
N ASP A 32 -15.41 24.86 54.12
CA ASP A 32 -16.65 25.63 54.35
C ASP A 32 -17.72 25.36 53.26
N ASN A 33 -17.53 24.36 52.38
CA ASN A 33 -18.38 24.09 51.21
C ASN A 33 -18.53 25.30 50.28
N ASN A 34 -17.51 26.15 50.20
CA ASN A 34 -17.47 27.40 49.44
C ASN A 34 -16.81 27.28 48.05
N GLY A 35 -16.48 26.06 47.62
CA GLY A 35 -15.84 25.78 46.33
C GLY A 35 -16.77 25.93 45.12
N ALA A 36 -18.09 25.92 45.34
CA ALA A 36 -19.10 26.19 44.31
C ALA A 36 -19.29 27.70 44.17
N THR A 37 -18.40 28.35 43.41
CA THR A 37 -18.44 29.81 43.20
C THR A 37 -19.19 30.20 41.93
N GLY A 38 -19.42 29.27 41.02
CA GLY A 38 -20.28 29.45 39.85
C GLY A 38 -21.77 29.45 40.19
N VAL A 39 -22.56 30.21 39.44
CA VAL A 39 -24.03 30.21 39.56
C VAL A 39 -24.56 28.80 39.30
N ASN A 40 -25.37 28.24 40.20
CA ASN A 40 -25.93 26.88 40.12
C ASN A 40 -24.88 25.75 40.09
N ALA A 41 -23.66 25.97 40.59
CA ALA A 41 -22.59 24.97 40.58
C ALA A 41 -22.66 23.96 41.74
N ILE A 42 -22.00 22.82 41.57
CA ILE A 42 -21.79 21.80 42.62
C ILE A 42 -20.28 21.63 42.82
N ALA A 43 -19.78 21.83 44.04
CA ALA A 43 -18.41 21.48 44.41
C ALA A 43 -18.44 20.58 45.65
N ALA A 44 -17.98 19.34 45.51
CA ALA A 44 -17.98 18.34 46.57
C ALA A 44 -16.63 17.64 46.71
N GLY A 45 -15.99 17.75 47.88
CA GLY A 45 -14.68 17.14 48.17
C GLY A 45 -13.64 18.17 48.64
N THR A 46 -12.54 17.67 49.19
CA THR A 46 -11.38 18.49 49.60
C THR A 46 -10.83 19.22 48.38
N ASN A 47 -10.59 20.52 48.50
CA ASN A 47 -10.05 21.35 47.42
C ASN A 47 -10.88 21.38 46.12
N ALA A 48 -12.10 20.83 46.11
CA ALA A 48 -12.96 20.85 44.92
C ALA A 48 -13.36 22.29 44.58
N SER A 49 -13.28 22.66 43.30
CA SER A 49 -13.61 24.00 42.80
C SER A 49 -14.50 23.94 41.57
N ALA A 50 -15.71 24.47 41.69
CA ALA A 50 -16.67 24.60 40.59
C ALA A 50 -16.97 26.09 40.38
N SER A 51 -16.13 26.77 39.59
CA SER A 51 -16.24 28.21 39.34
C SER A 51 -17.00 28.58 38.07
N GLY A 52 -17.20 27.63 37.16
CA GLY A 52 -18.07 27.80 36.00
C GLY A 52 -19.56 27.84 36.37
N ALA A 53 -20.37 28.60 35.64
CA ALA A 53 -21.82 28.55 35.82
C ALA A 53 -22.37 27.16 35.47
N SER A 54 -23.23 26.61 36.32
CA SER A 54 -23.79 25.25 36.23
C SER A 54 -22.74 24.15 36.12
N SER A 55 -21.52 24.37 36.64
CA SER A 55 -20.45 23.37 36.62
C SER A 55 -20.55 22.38 37.79
N VAL A 56 -19.90 21.23 37.64
CA VAL A 56 -19.88 20.16 38.63
C VAL A 56 -18.43 19.77 38.88
N ALA A 57 -17.94 19.91 40.12
CA ALA A 57 -16.65 19.42 40.57
C ALA A 57 -16.86 18.46 41.75
N VAL A 58 -16.51 17.18 41.58
CA VAL A 58 -16.68 16.15 42.63
C VAL A 58 -15.41 15.34 42.78
N GLY A 59 -14.73 15.44 43.93
CA GLY A 59 -13.50 14.71 44.23
C GLY A 59 -12.41 15.61 44.81
N ASP A 60 -11.38 14.98 45.40
CA ASP A 60 -10.21 15.66 45.94
C ASP A 60 -9.48 16.45 44.84
N GLY A 61 -9.44 17.78 44.94
CA GLY A 61 -8.79 18.66 43.95
C GLY A 61 -9.50 18.74 42.60
N ALA A 62 -10.72 18.22 42.46
CA ALA A 62 -11.48 18.33 41.21
C ALA A 62 -11.76 19.81 40.86
N SER A 63 -11.55 20.20 39.60
CA SER A 63 -11.65 21.59 39.14
C SER A 63 -12.48 21.70 37.87
N ALA A 64 -13.65 22.35 37.95
CA ALA A 64 -14.54 22.64 36.83
C ALA A 64 -14.72 24.16 36.68
N SER A 65 -13.82 24.79 35.92
CA SER A 65 -13.68 26.26 35.88
C SER A 65 -14.46 26.97 34.78
N SER A 66 -15.05 26.21 33.86
CA SER A 66 -15.79 26.74 32.70
C SER A 66 -17.28 26.42 32.77
N ASN A 67 -18.10 27.24 32.09
CA ASN A 67 -19.56 27.09 32.11
C ASN A 67 -20.01 25.71 31.63
N GLY A 68 -20.82 25.04 32.44
CA GLY A 68 -21.33 23.68 32.19
C GLY A 68 -20.26 22.58 32.19
N ALA A 69 -19.05 22.86 32.67
CA ALA A 69 -17.99 21.87 32.77
C ALA A 69 -18.27 20.84 33.88
N VAL A 70 -17.80 19.61 33.70
CA VAL A 70 -17.96 18.51 34.64
C VAL A 70 -16.59 17.91 34.94
N ALA A 71 -16.14 18.00 36.19
CA ALA A 71 -14.93 17.37 36.70
C ALA A 71 -15.30 16.40 37.83
N ILE A 72 -15.08 15.09 37.65
CA ILE A 72 -15.42 14.08 38.64
C ILE A 72 -14.22 13.15 38.85
N GLY A 73 -13.64 13.13 40.04
CA GLY A 73 -12.49 12.30 40.41
C GLY A 73 -11.32 13.12 40.96
N GLN A 74 -10.33 12.43 41.52
CA GLN A 74 -9.17 13.09 42.12
C GLN A 74 -8.41 13.89 41.06
N ASN A 75 -8.18 15.18 41.29
CA ASN A 75 -7.47 16.08 40.39
C ASN A 75 -8.03 16.11 38.95
N ALA A 76 -9.29 15.73 38.75
CA ALA A 76 -9.96 15.89 37.46
C ALA A 76 -10.07 17.39 37.13
N SER A 77 -9.57 17.80 35.98
CA SER A 77 -9.54 19.19 35.54
C SER A 77 -10.37 19.34 34.26
N ALA A 78 -11.48 20.09 34.33
CA ALA A 78 -12.35 20.44 33.22
C ALA A 78 -12.38 21.96 33.05
N THR A 79 -11.49 22.49 32.23
CA THR A 79 -11.28 23.94 32.06
C THR A 79 -11.77 24.49 30.74
N GLY A 80 -12.10 23.64 29.77
CA GLY A 80 -12.77 24.06 28.52
C GLY A 80 -14.26 24.30 28.70
N GLY A 81 -14.88 25.12 27.85
CA GLY A 81 -16.31 25.38 27.84
C GLY A 81 -17.11 24.09 27.68
N LYS A 82 -18.00 23.74 28.64
CA LYS A 82 -18.76 22.47 28.64
C LYS A 82 -17.89 21.20 28.59
N ALA A 83 -16.62 21.26 28.99
CA ALA A 83 -15.73 20.10 29.00
C ALA A 83 -16.14 19.06 30.06
N VAL A 84 -15.77 17.80 29.83
CA VAL A 84 -16.05 16.67 30.73
C VAL A 84 -14.74 15.97 31.07
N SER A 85 -14.38 15.93 32.34
CA SER A 85 -13.20 15.27 32.90
C SER A 85 -13.64 14.28 33.99
N ILE A 86 -13.56 12.97 33.76
CA ILE A 86 -14.05 11.95 34.69
C ILE A 86 -13.00 10.88 34.96
N GLY A 87 -12.50 10.82 36.19
CA GLY A 87 -11.50 9.87 36.67
C GLY A 87 -10.34 10.60 37.35
N SER A 88 -9.20 9.93 37.47
CA SER A 88 -8.05 10.47 38.21
C SER A 88 -7.13 11.26 37.27
N ALA A 89 -6.73 12.46 37.70
CA ALA A 89 -5.74 13.33 37.05
C ALA A 89 -5.98 13.62 35.56
N ASN A 90 -7.23 13.50 35.09
CA ASN A 90 -7.60 13.84 33.72
C ASN A 90 -7.59 15.36 33.50
N THR A 91 -7.21 15.79 32.31
CA THR A 91 -7.27 17.19 31.86
C THR A 91 -8.11 17.29 30.61
N ALA A 92 -9.26 17.96 30.69
CA ALA A 92 -10.11 18.36 29.56
C ALA A 92 -10.13 19.89 29.46
N SER A 93 -9.27 20.46 28.62
CA SER A 93 -9.10 21.92 28.52
C SER A 93 -9.56 22.53 27.20
N GLY A 94 -9.85 21.71 26.19
CA GLY A 94 -10.50 22.18 24.97
C GLY A 94 -12.00 22.41 25.18
N ASP A 95 -12.59 23.36 24.45
CA ASP A 95 -14.04 23.58 24.48
C ASP A 95 -14.78 22.32 24.02
N GLY A 96 -15.69 21.81 24.85
CA GLY A 96 -16.42 20.56 24.62
C GLY A 96 -15.55 19.29 24.68
N ALA A 97 -14.31 19.39 25.15
CA ALA A 97 -13.41 18.24 25.25
C ALA A 97 -13.88 17.23 26.30
N VAL A 98 -13.56 15.96 26.09
CA VAL A 98 -13.93 14.84 26.97
C VAL A 98 -12.68 14.04 27.32
N ALA A 99 -12.33 13.97 28.60
CA ALA A 99 -11.24 13.14 29.13
C ALA A 99 -11.81 12.18 30.18
N ILE A 100 -11.73 10.86 29.95
CA ILE A 100 -12.29 9.86 30.87
C ILE A 100 -11.29 8.72 31.13
N GLY A 101 -10.99 8.46 32.41
CA GLY A 101 -10.10 7.39 32.85
C GLY A 101 -8.95 7.87 33.76
N ASP A 102 -7.70 7.42 33.55
CA ASP A 102 -6.57 7.76 34.44
C ASP A 102 -5.20 7.63 33.76
N PRO A 103 -4.40 8.71 33.69
CA PRO A 103 -4.78 10.08 33.36
C PRO A 103 -4.90 10.27 31.85
N ASN A 104 -5.81 11.11 31.37
CA ASN A 104 -5.92 11.49 29.96
C ASN A 104 -5.83 12.99 29.78
N VAL A 105 -5.37 13.42 28.60
CA VAL A 105 -5.19 14.83 28.23
C VAL A 105 -5.96 15.10 26.93
N ALA A 106 -7.10 15.79 27.03
CA ALA A 106 -7.91 16.26 25.92
C ALA A 106 -7.89 17.80 25.86
N THR A 107 -7.00 18.37 25.04
CA THR A 107 -6.81 19.83 24.95
C THR A 107 -7.33 20.45 23.67
N GLY A 108 -7.59 19.66 22.63
CA GLY A 108 -8.21 20.16 21.41
C GLY A 108 -9.69 20.46 21.61
N THR A 109 -10.22 21.46 20.91
CA THR A 109 -11.67 21.74 20.89
C THR A 109 -12.42 20.52 20.38
N GLY A 110 -13.39 20.02 21.16
CA GLY A 110 -14.15 18.81 20.87
C GLY A 110 -13.35 17.51 20.91
N ALA A 111 -12.12 17.53 21.43
CA ALA A 111 -11.27 16.34 21.49
C ALA A 111 -11.79 15.32 22.51
N VAL A 112 -11.54 14.04 22.26
CA VAL A 112 -11.94 12.93 23.13
C VAL A 112 -10.73 12.08 23.48
N ALA A 113 -10.42 11.94 24.76
CA ALA A 113 -9.40 11.05 25.28
C ALA A 113 -10.02 10.06 26.29
N LEU A 114 -9.98 8.76 26.01
CA LEU A 114 -10.66 7.72 26.80
C LEU A 114 -9.73 6.54 27.10
N GLY A 115 -9.56 6.22 28.39
CA GLY A 115 -8.76 5.10 28.87
C GLY A 115 -7.62 5.55 29.78
N ALA A 116 -6.38 5.19 29.48
CA ALA A 116 -5.22 5.56 30.29
C ALA A 116 -4.12 6.22 29.45
N ASN A 117 -3.51 7.28 29.96
CA ASN A 117 -2.38 7.99 29.34
C ASN A 117 -2.62 8.49 27.90
N ASN A 118 -3.87 8.67 27.46
CA ASN A 118 -4.14 9.14 26.10
C ASN A 118 -4.00 10.66 26.00
N THR A 119 -3.49 11.13 24.87
CA THR A 119 -3.32 12.54 24.53
C THR A 119 -4.06 12.86 23.24
N ALA A 120 -5.10 13.69 23.30
CA ALA A 120 -5.86 14.20 22.17
C ALA A 120 -5.77 15.74 22.15
N THR A 121 -4.86 16.28 21.34
CA THR A 121 -4.58 17.73 21.29
C THR A 121 -5.04 18.42 20.01
N GLY A 122 -5.30 17.66 18.95
CA GLY A 122 -5.88 18.20 17.72
C GLY A 122 -7.35 18.56 17.90
N THR A 123 -7.84 19.53 17.12
CA THR A 123 -9.27 19.90 17.11
C THR A 123 -10.10 18.71 16.64
N GLY A 124 -11.07 18.26 17.43
CA GLY A 124 -11.88 17.07 17.15
C GLY A 124 -11.09 15.75 17.14
N ALA A 125 -9.85 15.75 17.67
CA ALA A 125 -9.03 14.54 17.71
C ALA A 125 -9.57 13.52 18.73
N ILE A 126 -9.37 12.24 18.45
CA ILE A 126 -9.85 11.14 19.29
C ILE A 126 -8.67 10.22 19.64
N ALA A 127 -8.43 9.99 20.92
CA ALA A 127 -7.42 9.05 21.41
C ALA A 127 -8.07 8.05 22.40
N ILE A 128 -8.14 6.77 22.03
CA ILE A 128 -8.87 5.75 22.80
C ILE A 128 -7.99 4.53 23.07
N GLY A 129 -7.87 4.15 24.33
CA GLY A 129 -7.14 2.95 24.78
C GLY A 129 -6.06 3.28 25.81
N ASN A 130 -4.81 2.90 25.55
CA ASN A 130 -3.70 3.16 26.46
C ASN A 130 -2.52 3.85 25.76
N ALA A 131 -2.09 5.01 26.24
CA ALA A 131 -0.91 5.74 25.76
C ALA A 131 -1.00 6.19 24.29
N ASN A 132 -2.20 6.40 23.75
CA ASN A 132 -2.36 6.86 22.37
C ASN A 132 -2.18 8.37 22.24
N THR A 133 -1.69 8.81 21.09
CA THR A 133 -1.40 10.22 20.79
C THR A 133 -2.09 10.63 19.50
N ALA A 134 -3.11 11.49 19.59
CA ALA A 134 -3.84 12.07 18.47
C ALA A 134 -3.63 13.60 18.47
N THR A 135 -2.64 14.08 17.71
CA THR A 135 -2.24 15.50 17.71
C THR A 135 -2.69 16.27 16.47
N GLY A 136 -3.06 15.57 15.40
CA GLY A 136 -3.60 16.19 14.21
C GLY A 136 -5.07 16.59 14.37
N ASP A 137 -5.48 17.68 13.72
CA ASP A 137 -6.90 18.05 13.65
C ASP A 137 -7.71 16.93 12.98
N GLY A 138 -8.81 16.53 13.62
CA GLY A 138 -9.67 15.42 13.17
C GLY A 138 -8.99 14.06 13.14
N SER A 139 -7.84 13.89 13.81
CA SER A 139 -7.11 12.62 13.81
C SER A 139 -7.68 11.61 14.81
N LEU A 140 -7.43 10.32 14.58
CA LEU A 140 -7.88 9.23 15.44
C LEU A 140 -6.73 8.28 15.75
N ALA A 141 -6.42 8.11 17.02
CA ALA A 141 -5.50 7.08 17.52
C ALA A 141 -6.25 6.08 18.42
N LEU A 142 -6.39 4.84 17.95
CA LEU A 142 -7.12 3.78 18.67
C LEU A 142 -6.22 2.56 18.87
N GLY A 143 -5.99 2.19 20.13
CA GLY A 143 -5.20 1.00 20.48
C GLY A 143 -4.32 1.19 21.71
N ASN A 144 -3.05 0.81 21.57
CA ASN A 144 -2.04 1.01 22.60
C ASN A 144 -0.78 1.65 22.00
N THR A 145 -0.38 2.81 22.49
CA THR A 145 0.79 3.54 21.94
C THR A 145 0.62 3.89 20.45
N SER A 146 -0.62 3.99 19.96
CA SER A 146 -0.93 4.40 18.59
C SER A 146 -0.73 5.91 18.44
N THR A 147 -0.23 6.36 17.29
CA THR A 147 0.08 7.77 17.03
C THR A 147 -0.54 8.24 15.71
N ALA A 148 -1.48 9.18 15.78
CA ALA A 148 -2.07 9.88 14.64
C ALA A 148 -1.65 11.35 14.67
N ALA A 149 -0.48 11.64 14.08
CA ALA A 149 0.25 12.88 14.30
C ALA A 149 -0.18 14.06 13.42
N ALA A 150 -0.84 13.78 12.28
CA ALA A 150 -1.14 14.75 11.24
C ALA A 150 -2.66 14.91 11.05
N ALA A 151 -3.06 16.03 10.45
CA ALA A 151 -4.47 16.35 10.22
C ALA A 151 -5.17 15.23 9.43
N GLY A 152 -6.34 14.80 9.89
CA GLY A 152 -7.14 13.74 9.29
C GLY A 152 -6.49 12.35 9.31
N SER A 153 -5.36 12.16 9.98
CA SER A 153 -4.67 10.87 9.99
C SER A 153 -5.33 9.87 10.96
N LEU A 154 -5.30 8.60 10.62
CA LEU A 154 -5.96 7.52 11.38
C LEU A 154 -4.94 6.43 11.72
N ALA A 155 -4.76 6.12 12.99
CA ALA A 155 -3.88 5.06 13.49
C ALA A 155 -4.68 4.05 14.31
N PHE A 156 -4.83 2.83 13.77
CA PHE A 156 -5.60 1.74 14.37
C PHE A 156 -4.68 0.56 14.73
N GLY A 157 -4.57 0.23 16.01
CA GLY A 157 -3.79 -0.91 16.50
C GLY A 157 -2.52 -0.49 17.24
N ALA A 158 -1.97 -1.41 18.04
CA ALA A 158 -0.88 -1.07 18.95
C ALA A 158 0.37 -0.62 18.19
N ASN A 159 1.00 0.48 18.60
CA ASN A 159 2.15 1.10 17.93
C ASN A 159 1.90 1.47 16.45
N ALA A 160 0.64 1.57 16.00
CA ALA A 160 0.34 2.07 14.66
C ALA A 160 0.70 3.56 14.57
N VAL A 161 1.35 4.00 13.49
CA VAL A 161 1.80 5.39 13.33
C VAL A 161 1.38 5.94 11.97
N ALA A 162 0.44 6.88 11.98
CA ALA A 162 0.00 7.63 10.79
C ALA A 162 0.64 9.04 10.79
N LYS A 163 1.67 9.21 9.97
CA LYS A 163 2.60 10.36 10.00
C LYS A 163 2.17 11.54 9.14
N ASN A 164 1.50 11.31 8.02
CA ASN A 164 1.14 12.36 7.07
C ASN A 164 -0.36 12.66 7.08
N VAL A 165 -0.71 13.81 6.51
CA VAL A 165 -2.10 14.27 6.40
C VAL A 165 -2.95 13.23 5.66
N ASN A 166 -4.12 12.90 6.21
CA ASN A 166 -5.06 11.91 5.67
C ASN A 166 -4.52 10.47 5.51
N ASP A 167 -3.40 10.13 6.13
CA ASP A 167 -2.88 8.76 6.12
C ASP A 167 -3.70 7.83 7.01
N VAL A 168 -3.69 6.54 6.68
CA VAL A 168 -4.26 5.48 7.52
C VAL A 168 -3.21 4.42 7.82
N ALA A 169 -2.82 4.26 9.08
CA ALA A 169 -2.03 3.13 9.57
C ALA A 169 -2.98 2.09 10.19
N LEU A 170 -3.10 0.92 9.57
CA LEU A 170 -4.05 -0.13 9.95
C LEU A 170 -3.31 -1.39 10.44
N GLY A 171 -3.45 -1.69 11.72
CA GLY A 171 -2.88 -2.85 12.39
C GLY A 171 -1.69 -2.53 13.28
N THR A 172 -1.38 -3.47 14.18
CA THR A 172 -0.27 -3.35 15.12
C THR A 172 1.06 -3.14 14.39
N ASN A 173 1.87 -2.17 14.83
CA ASN A 173 3.15 -1.78 14.23
C ASN A 173 3.06 -1.29 12.77
N SER A 174 1.86 -1.01 12.24
CA SER A 174 1.73 -0.43 10.90
C SER A 174 2.21 1.01 10.90
N VAL A 175 3.01 1.40 9.90
CA VAL A 175 3.56 2.75 9.80
C VAL A 175 3.30 3.28 8.41
N THR A 176 2.72 4.48 8.30
CA THR A 176 2.59 5.14 7.00
C THR A 176 3.90 5.81 6.58
N GLY A 177 4.18 5.74 5.28
CA GLY A 177 5.24 6.49 4.61
C GLY A 177 4.66 7.62 3.76
N ASN A 178 5.52 8.39 3.09
CA ASN A 178 5.06 9.38 2.11
C ASN A 178 4.29 8.69 0.97
N ALA A 179 3.29 9.37 0.41
CA ALA A 179 2.67 8.96 -0.84
C ALA A 179 3.75 8.86 -1.93
N ASN A 180 3.67 7.81 -2.76
CA ASN A 180 4.67 7.52 -3.78
C ASN A 180 4.05 7.58 -5.18
N PRO A 181 4.05 8.76 -5.84
CA PRO A 181 3.56 8.93 -7.20
C PRO A 181 4.25 7.99 -8.20
N THR A 182 3.46 7.14 -8.85
CA THR A 182 3.93 6.20 -9.86
C THR A 182 3.08 6.36 -11.11
N SER A 183 3.59 7.09 -12.11
CA SER A 183 2.83 7.42 -13.32
C SER A 183 2.93 6.38 -14.43
N SER A 184 3.98 5.56 -14.41
CA SER A 184 4.28 4.64 -15.50
C SER A 184 5.34 3.60 -15.14
N ALA A 185 5.43 2.55 -15.96
CA ALA A 185 6.57 1.63 -16.00
C ALA A 185 7.05 1.43 -17.43
N THR A 186 8.34 1.15 -17.61
CA THR A 186 8.92 0.80 -18.92
C THR A 186 9.24 -0.68 -18.96
N ILE A 187 8.66 -1.40 -19.91
CA ILE A 187 8.84 -2.86 -20.09
C ILE A 187 9.29 -3.08 -21.54
N GLY A 188 10.46 -3.69 -21.73
CA GLY A 188 10.99 -3.95 -23.08
C GLY A 188 11.18 -2.68 -23.94
N GLY A 189 11.44 -1.53 -23.31
CA GLY A 189 11.58 -0.24 -24.00
C GLY A 189 10.26 0.49 -24.29
N VAL A 190 9.10 -0.11 -23.98
CA VAL A 190 7.78 0.52 -24.14
C VAL A 190 7.31 1.07 -22.79
N THR A 191 6.86 2.32 -22.76
CA THR A 191 6.30 2.96 -21.56
C THR A 191 4.80 2.73 -21.48
N TYR A 192 4.34 2.24 -20.32
CA TYR A 192 2.94 2.02 -19.98
C TYR A 192 2.55 2.99 -18.87
N PHE A 193 1.56 3.84 -19.13
CA PHE A 193 1.05 4.80 -18.15
C PHE A 193 -0.03 4.17 -17.25
N PHE A 194 -0.11 4.64 -16.01
CA PHE A 194 -1.06 4.17 -15.00
C PHE A 194 -2.07 5.25 -14.63
N ALA A 195 -3.30 4.84 -14.29
CA ALA A 195 -4.26 5.68 -13.60
C ALA A 195 -3.84 5.92 -12.14
N GLY A 196 -4.36 6.96 -11.51
CA GLY A 196 -4.09 7.24 -10.08
C GLY A 196 -2.65 7.66 -9.77
N SER A 197 -1.94 8.25 -10.73
CA SER A 197 -0.49 8.52 -10.67
C SER A 197 -0.03 9.53 -9.62
N THR A 198 -0.95 10.24 -8.96
CA THR A 198 -0.67 11.34 -8.01
C THR A 198 -1.38 11.13 -6.66
N PRO A 199 -1.11 10.03 -5.93
CA PRO A 199 -1.67 9.82 -4.61
C PRO A 199 -1.20 10.92 -3.65
N THR A 200 -2.10 11.37 -2.77
CA THR A 200 -1.81 12.42 -1.77
C THR A 200 -1.59 11.85 -0.37
N SER A 201 -2.04 10.63 -0.10
CA SER A 201 -1.88 9.91 1.17
C SER A 201 -1.82 8.40 0.92
N VAL A 202 -1.55 7.63 1.97
CA VAL A 202 -1.48 6.16 1.88
C VAL A 202 -2.28 5.48 2.97
N VAL A 203 -2.75 4.27 2.66
CA VAL A 203 -3.17 3.28 3.66
C VAL A 203 -2.02 2.28 3.82
N SER A 204 -1.43 2.21 5.00
CA SER A 204 -0.41 1.21 5.34
C SER A 204 -0.99 0.10 6.20
N VAL A 205 -0.82 -1.14 5.77
CA VAL A 205 -1.23 -2.35 6.52
C VAL A 205 -0.06 -3.02 7.25
N GLY A 206 1.11 -2.39 7.29
CA GLY A 206 2.31 -2.96 7.92
C GLY A 206 3.48 -1.99 7.98
N ALA A 207 4.68 -2.54 8.11
CA ALA A 207 5.94 -1.82 8.05
C ALA A 207 6.96 -2.65 7.23
N PRO A 208 8.07 -2.06 6.76
CA PRO A 208 9.10 -2.82 6.05
C PRO A 208 9.57 -4.05 6.83
N GLY A 209 9.51 -5.23 6.21
CA GLY A 209 9.82 -6.53 6.83
C GLY A 209 8.72 -7.12 7.71
N ALA A 210 7.59 -6.43 7.84
CA ALA A 210 6.40 -6.84 8.59
C ALA A 210 5.13 -6.56 7.76
N GLU A 211 5.17 -6.91 6.48
CA GLU A 211 4.06 -6.78 5.55
C GLU A 211 2.91 -7.73 5.91
N ARG A 212 1.69 -7.35 5.54
CA ARG A 212 0.50 -8.18 5.71
C ARG A 212 -0.12 -8.53 4.37
N GLN A 213 -0.70 -9.72 4.29
CA GLN A 213 -1.58 -10.08 3.19
C GLN A 213 -2.90 -9.30 3.31
N ILE A 214 -3.43 -8.86 2.17
CA ILE A 214 -4.80 -8.37 2.05
C ILE A 214 -5.59 -9.47 1.36
N THR A 215 -6.48 -10.14 2.09
CA THR A 215 -7.21 -11.32 1.60
C THR A 215 -8.68 -10.99 1.32
N ASN A 216 -9.38 -11.89 0.62
CA ASN A 216 -10.79 -11.71 0.22
C ASN A 216 -11.03 -10.47 -0.66
N VAL A 217 -10.03 -10.09 -1.45
CA VAL A 217 -10.14 -9.02 -2.45
C VAL A 217 -10.85 -9.60 -3.68
N ALA A 218 -12.03 -9.09 -4.00
CA ALA A 218 -12.75 -9.40 -5.24
C ALA A 218 -11.92 -8.99 -6.47
N ALA A 219 -12.21 -9.56 -7.64
CA ALA A 219 -11.49 -9.19 -8.86
C ALA A 219 -11.75 -7.71 -9.21
N GLY A 220 -10.69 -6.92 -9.33
CA GLY A 220 -10.79 -5.51 -9.73
C GLY A 220 -11.08 -5.34 -11.22
N GLN A 221 -11.59 -4.19 -11.63
CA GLN A 221 -11.74 -3.89 -13.06
C GLN A 221 -10.38 -3.79 -13.75
N ILE A 222 -10.25 -4.37 -14.95
CA ILE A 222 -9.03 -4.30 -15.76
C ILE A 222 -9.29 -3.38 -16.95
N SER A 223 -8.91 -2.10 -16.81
CA SER A 223 -9.01 -1.07 -17.85
C SER A 223 -7.95 0.01 -17.65
N ALA A 224 -7.73 0.86 -18.66
CA ALA A 224 -6.71 1.92 -18.61
C ALA A 224 -6.96 2.99 -17.52
N THR A 225 -8.19 3.10 -17.02
CA THR A 225 -8.59 4.10 -16.02
C THR A 225 -8.89 3.50 -14.65
N SER A 226 -8.80 2.18 -14.49
CA SER A 226 -9.12 1.50 -13.23
C SER A 226 -8.11 1.83 -12.13
N THR A 227 -8.61 2.03 -10.91
CA THR A 227 -7.81 2.18 -9.68
C THR A 227 -8.17 1.09 -8.66
N ASP A 228 -8.79 0.01 -9.11
CA ASP A 228 -9.16 -1.13 -8.26
C ASP A 228 -7.91 -1.98 -7.92
N ALA A 229 -7.91 -2.59 -6.73
CA ALA A 229 -6.91 -3.59 -6.40
C ALA A 229 -7.06 -4.85 -7.28
N ILE A 230 -5.93 -5.43 -7.69
CA ILE A 230 -5.88 -6.68 -8.46
C ILE A 230 -5.64 -7.85 -7.51
N ASN A 231 -6.43 -8.91 -7.63
CA ASN A 231 -6.22 -10.13 -6.85
C ASN A 231 -5.38 -11.18 -7.61
N GLY A 232 -4.93 -12.22 -6.91
CA GLY A 232 -4.05 -13.25 -7.48
C GLY A 232 -4.64 -14.02 -8.67
N SER A 233 -5.97 -14.19 -8.73
CA SER A 233 -6.62 -14.92 -9.83
C SER A 233 -6.51 -14.19 -11.17
N GLN A 234 -6.53 -12.86 -11.16
CA GLN A 234 -6.39 -12.02 -12.36
C GLN A 234 -4.96 -12.06 -12.91
N LEU A 235 -3.97 -12.01 -12.02
CA LEU A 235 -2.57 -12.18 -12.42
C LEU A 235 -2.32 -13.59 -12.97
N ASN A 236 -2.90 -14.62 -12.33
CA ASN A 236 -2.83 -15.99 -12.83
C ASN A 236 -3.46 -16.16 -14.22
N ALA A 237 -4.59 -15.50 -14.50
CA ALA A 237 -5.21 -15.51 -15.83
C ALA A 237 -4.27 -14.92 -16.90
N THR A 238 -3.56 -13.84 -16.56
CA THR A 238 -2.54 -13.23 -17.46
C THR A 238 -1.38 -14.19 -17.70
N ASN A 239 -0.86 -14.84 -16.66
CA ASN A 239 0.23 -15.82 -16.79
C ASN A 239 -0.17 -17.03 -17.65
N GLN A 240 -1.42 -17.50 -17.54
CA GLN A 240 -1.93 -18.57 -18.41
C GLN A 240 -1.96 -18.13 -19.88
N ALA A 241 -2.42 -16.91 -20.17
CA ALA A 241 -2.40 -16.37 -21.54
C ALA A 241 -0.98 -16.26 -22.11
N LEU A 242 0.00 -15.83 -21.29
CA LEU A 242 1.41 -15.78 -21.68
C LEU A 242 2.00 -17.16 -21.97
N ASN A 243 1.68 -18.17 -21.15
CA ASN A 243 2.11 -19.55 -21.36
C ASN A 243 1.55 -20.13 -22.67
N SER A 244 0.28 -19.84 -22.98
CA SER A 244 -0.33 -20.22 -24.25
C SER A 244 0.40 -19.57 -25.43
N LEU A 245 0.67 -18.26 -25.36
CA LEU A 245 1.41 -17.54 -26.41
C LEU A 245 2.83 -18.09 -26.62
N SER A 246 3.54 -18.37 -25.53
CA SER A 246 4.89 -18.95 -25.56
C SER A 246 4.89 -20.31 -26.28
N THR A 247 3.94 -21.18 -25.91
CA THR A 247 3.80 -22.52 -26.50
C THR A 247 3.45 -22.43 -27.99
N SER A 248 2.48 -21.60 -28.38
CA SER A 248 2.13 -21.39 -29.78
C SER A 248 3.31 -20.87 -30.61
N THR A 249 4.08 -19.93 -30.06
CA THR A 249 5.27 -19.39 -30.73
C THR A 249 6.34 -20.47 -30.92
N ALA A 250 6.61 -21.28 -29.90
CA ALA A 250 7.56 -22.38 -29.98
C ALA A 250 7.16 -23.42 -31.04
N SER A 251 5.88 -23.80 -31.10
CA SER A 251 5.36 -24.72 -32.12
C SER A 251 5.49 -24.17 -33.54
N ASN A 252 5.20 -22.87 -33.74
CA ASN A 252 5.35 -22.22 -35.03
C ASN A 252 6.80 -22.21 -35.49
N ILE A 253 7.74 -21.88 -34.59
CA ILE A 253 9.17 -21.90 -34.88
C ILE A 253 9.63 -23.32 -35.24
N SER A 254 9.17 -24.33 -34.50
CA SER A 254 9.49 -25.73 -34.80
C SER A 254 8.92 -26.18 -36.15
N SER A 255 7.74 -25.70 -36.55
CA SER A 255 7.15 -26.06 -37.84
C SER A 255 7.87 -25.37 -39.00
N LEU A 256 8.31 -24.14 -38.79
CA LEU A 256 9.13 -23.43 -39.77
C LEU A 256 10.50 -24.10 -39.95
N SER A 257 11.14 -24.53 -38.85
CA SER A 257 12.44 -25.19 -38.92
C SER A 257 12.39 -26.52 -39.67
N THR A 258 11.33 -27.33 -39.48
CA THR A 258 11.12 -28.57 -40.24
C THR A 258 10.83 -28.30 -41.73
N GLY A 259 10.06 -27.25 -42.03
CA GLY A 259 9.81 -26.79 -43.40
C GLY A 259 11.10 -26.36 -44.11
N ILE A 260 11.93 -25.54 -43.46
CA ILE A 260 13.26 -25.13 -43.97
C ILE A 260 14.15 -26.36 -44.19
N GLY A 261 14.16 -27.31 -43.24
CA GLY A 261 14.87 -28.57 -43.38
C GLY A 261 14.43 -29.34 -44.64
N SER A 262 13.13 -29.47 -44.88
CA SER A 262 12.58 -30.17 -46.04
C SER A 262 12.89 -29.46 -47.37
N LEU A 263 12.90 -28.13 -47.38
CA LEU A 263 13.31 -27.37 -48.56
C LEU A 263 14.81 -27.55 -48.83
N SER A 264 15.65 -27.54 -47.78
CA SER A 264 17.10 -27.73 -47.91
C SER A 264 17.45 -29.11 -48.50
N THR A 265 16.74 -30.16 -48.10
CA THR A 265 16.92 -31.51 -48.67
C THR A 265 16.43 -31.57 -50.11
N GLY A 266 15.24 -31.02 -50.41
CA GLY A 266 14.70 -30.96 -51.77
C GLY A 266 15.59 -30.18 -52.74
N LEU A 267 16.17 -29.06 -52.30
CA LEU A 267 17.14 -28.29 -53.08
C LEU A 267 18.44 -29.08 -53.31
N SER A 268 18.93 -29.78 -52.27
CA SER A 268 20.12 -30.64 -52.39
C SER A 268 19.90 -31.76 -53.41
N THR A 269 18.74 -32.42 -53.39
CA THR A 269 18.36 -33.44 -54.39
C THR A 269 18.29 -32.84 -55.79
N THR A 270 17.67 -31.67 -55.95
CA THR A 270 17.61 -30.96 -57.24
C THR A 270 19.01 -30.66 -57.76
N ASN A 271 19.91 -30.18 -56.90
CA ASN A 271 21.29 -29.89 -57.24
C ASN A 271 22.06 -31.16 -57.70
N SER A 272 21.89 -32.28 -57.00
CA SER A 272 22.49 -33.57 -57.39
C SER A 272 21.97 -34.08 -58.74
N ASN A 273 20.67 -33.89 -59.01
CA ASN A 273 20.07 -34.24 -60.31
C ASN A 273 20.64 -33.36 -61.43
N VAL A 274 20.76 -32.05 -61.21
CA VAL A 274 21.39 -31.11 -62.16
C VAL A 274 22.85 -31.48 -62.43
N ALA A 275 23.61 -31.82 -61.39
CA ALA A 275 25.00 -32.28 -61.55
C ALA A 275 25.11 -33.58 -62.37
N SER A 276 24.18 -34.52 -62.15
CA SER A 276 24.11 -35.79 -62.88
C SER A 276 23.74 -35.57 -64.35
N LEU A 277 22.77 -34.69 -64.62
CA LEU A 277 22.38 -34.30 -65.98
C LEU A 277 23.53 -33.58 -66.72
N SER A 278 24.23 -32.66 -66.05
CA SER A 278 25.41 -31.97 -66.59
C SER A 278 26.51 -32.96 -67.01
N THR A 279 26.76 -33.97 -66.18
CA THR A 279 27.69 -35.06 -66.51
C THR A 279 27.20 -35.86 -67.72
N GLY A 280 25.91 -36.19 -67.79
CA GLY A 280 25.30 -36.88 -68.93
C GLY A 280 25.43 -36.10 -70.25
N VAL A 281 25.15 -34.79 -70.23
CA VAL A 281 25.31 -33.90 -71.40
C VAL A 281 26.76 -33.83 -71.86
N THR A 282 27.71 -33.79 -70.91
CA THR A 282 29.15 -33.82 -71.22
C THR A 282 29.53 -35.12 -71.92
N ASN A 283 29.03 -36.27 -71.43
CA ASN A 283 29.27 -37.57 -72.06
C ASN A 283 28.69 -37.63 -73.49
N ILE A 284 27.46 -37.16 -73.69
CA ILE A 284 26.85 -37.08 -75.04
C ILE A 284 27.70 -36.21 -75.97
N THR A 285 28.17 -35.05 -75.49
CA THR A 285 29.02 -34.14 -76.24
C THR A 285 30.33 -34.83 -76.66
N ASN A 286 30.95 -35.58 -75.74
CA ASN A 286 32.16 -36.35 -76.01
C ASN A 286 31.92 -37.46 -77.03
N THR A 287 30.82 -38.21 -76.92
CA THR A 287 30.45 -39.26 -77.89
C THR A 287 30.17 -38.67 -79.27
N LEU A 288 29.45 -37.55 -79.34
CA LEU A 288 29.17 -36.86 -80.60
C LEU A 288 30.46 -36.35 -81.27
N THR A 289 31.38 -35.82 -80.47
CA THR A 289 32.71 -35.40 -80.94
C THR A 289 33.49 -36.57 -81.52
N GLN A 290 33.50 -37.74 -80.85
CA GLN A 290 34.14 -38.96 -81.34
C GLN A 290 33.47 -39.52 -82.61
N LEU A 291 32.15 -39.44 -82.72
CA LEU A 291 31.43 -39.86 -83.92
C LEU A 291 31.77 -38.93 -85.09
N SER A 292 31.77 -37.62 -84.87
CA SER A 292 32.16 -36.61 -85.86
C SER A 292 33.57 -36.86 -86.41
N THR A 293 34.56 -37.07 -85.53
CA THR A 293 35.92 -37.40 -85.96
C THR A 293 35.99 -38.71 -86.75
N THR A 294 35.23 -39.74 -86.34
CA THR A 294 35.16 -41.02 -87.06
C THR A 294 34.57 -40.86 -88.47
N ILE A 295 33.46 -40.12 -88.61
CA ILE A 295 32.82 -39.84 -89.91
C ILE A 295 33.78 -39.07 -90.82
N ASN A 296 34.43 -38.03 -90.29
CA ASN A 296 35.41 -37.24 -91.05
C ASN A 296 36.56 -38.12 -91.55
N ASN A 297 37.12 -38.97 -90.69
CA ASN A 297 38.19 -39.90 -91.06
C ASN A 297 37.77 -40.88 -92.16
N ASN A 298 36.56 -41.44 -92.09
CA ASN A 298 36.05 -42.35 -93.13
C ASN A 298 35.81 -41.64 -94.46
N THR A 299 35.34 -40.39 -94.43
CA THR A 299 35.16 -39.57 -95.63
C THR A 299 36.50 -39.32 -96.32
N THR A 300 37.54 -38.96 -95.54
CA THR A 300 38.92 -38.82 -96.04
C THR A 300 39.46 -40.13 -96.63
N ARG A 301 39.16 -41.28 -96.01
CA ARG A 301 39.56 -42.61 -96.54
C ARG A 301 38.85 -42.96 -97.85
N ALA A 302 37.55 -42.70 -97.97
CA ALA A 302 36.79 -42.97 -99.19
C ALA A 302 37.29 -42.13 -100.38
N ALA A 303 37.62 -40.85 -100.13
CA ALA A 303 38.27 -40.00 -101.12
C ALA A 303 39.65 -40.52 -101.56
N ASN A 304 40.35 -41.27 -100.69
CA ASN A 304 41.62 -41.90 -101.03
C ASN A 304 41.45 -43.26 -101.75
N SER A 305 40.34 -43.99 -101.52
CA SER A 305 40.09 -45.31 -102.16
C SER A 305 39.49 -45.22 -103.56
N SER A 306 38.88 -44.10 -103.96
CA SER A 306 38.48 -43.87 -105.35
C SER A 306 39.66 -43.76 -106.32
N GLY A 307 40.90 -43.66 -105.81
CA GLY A 307 42.12 -43.85 -106.60
C GLY A 307 42.49 -45.32 -106.84
N ILE A 308 41.83 -46.28 -106.20
CA ILE A 308 42.11 -47.71 -106.30
C ILE A 308 40.87 -48.44 -106.82
N ALA A 309 40.58 -48.30 -108.12
CA ALA A 309 39.64 -49.19 -108.80
C ALA A 309 40.28 -50.58 -108.91
N ALA A 310 39.80 -51.53 -108.10
CA ALA A 310 40.21 -52.93 -108.19
C ALA A 310 39.71 -53.50 -109.52
N ASP A 311 40.65 -53.76 -110.43
CA ASP A 311 40.45 -54.59 -111.61
C ASP A 311 39.99 -56.00 -111.15
N MET A 312 38.69 -56.25 -111.20
CA MET A 312 38.09 -57.57 -110.92
C MET A 312 37.73 -58.33 -112.20
N ASN A 313 38.23 -57.91 -113.37
CA ASN A 313 38.09 -58.64 -114.63
C ASN A 313 39.44 -59.04 -115.27
N GLY A 314 40.54 -58.95 -114.51
CA GLY A 314 41.88 -59.25 -115.00
C GLY A 314 42.18 -60.74 -115.07
N THR A 315 42.11 -61.30 -116.28
CA THR A 315 42.83 -62.51 -116.72
C THR A 315 44.35 -62.27 -116.76
N GLY A 316 44.93 -61.78 -115.66
CA GLY A 316 46.34 -61.44 -115.57
C GLY A 316 47.14 -62.64 -115.05
N SER A 317 47.92 -63.26 -115.92
CA SER A 317 49.12 -63.98 -115.51
C SER A 317 50.25 -62.97 -115.28
N ASP A 318 50.50 -62.65 -114.02
CA ASP A 318 51.81 -62.42 -113.38
C ASP A 318 51.62 -61.86 -111.95
#